data_AF-A0A938P2G3-F1
#
_entry.id   AF-A0A938P2G3-F1
#
_cell.length_a   1.000
_cell.length_b   1.000
_cell.length_c   1.000
_cell.angle_alpha   90.00
_cell.angle_beta   90.00
_cell.angle_gamma   90.00
#
_symmetry.space_group_name_H-M   'P 1'
#
loop_
_entity.id
_entity.type
_entity.pdbx_description
1 polymer ?
#
loop_
_entity_poly.entity_id
_entity_poly.type
_entity_poly.pdbx_seq_one_letter_code
_entity_poly.pdbx_strand_id
1 'polypeptide(L)'
;MRSGRCKPSQRAARPEQAGRQRNGRRSFFHLRRNRRGCREYNCEAIRLKSRLKASVRAAGFMFTLSLVLITCVSALHLATAERVERNADLFLQRAVLEVAGVPVPDGPADVAELFRNTVSTNAVGGPACFYVRTLGTGSLQAIVFRRQARGLWGVIDAVVGLDPENRTFLKIRFLNHNETPGLGARIEEPWFQEQTAGKSGPFVLKAEGTRSAEPTEIDAITGATITSSAVRDLLNGVGRDAAEVKP
;
A
#
# COMPACT_ATOMS: atom_id res chain seq x y z
N MET A 1 -53.67 25.60 0.60
CA MET A 1 -54.64 25.05 1.58
C MET A 1 -53.90 24.74 2.89
N ARG A 2 -54.44 25.26 4.01
CA ARG A 2 -54.24 24.86 5.44
C ARG A 2 -52.79 24.90 5.99
N SER A 3 -52.44 25.92 6.80
CA SER A 3 -52.62 26.04 8.27
C SER A 3 -51.73 25.08 9.08
N GLY A 4 -50.96 25.48 10.09
CA GLY A 4 -51.02 26.71 10.85
C GLY A 4 -49.75 26.97 11.69
N ARG A 5 -49.60 28.27 11.99
CA ARG A 5 -48.74 28.85 13.02
C ARG A 5 -49.39 28.65 14.40
N CYS A 6 -48.60 28.61 15.46
CA CYS A 6 -48.44 29.77 16.37
C CYS A 6 -47.65 29.40 17.65
N LYS A 7 -46.55 30.14 17.87
CA LYS A 7 -45.99 30.52 19.18
C LYS A 7 -46.96 31.53 19.89
N PRO A 8 -46.52 32.32 20.88
CA PRO A 8 -46.03 32.06 22.25
C PRO A 8 -46.88 32.84 23.28
N SER A 9 -46.61 32.79 24.60
CA SER A 9 -46.73 34.00 25.43
C SER A 9 -45.96 33.91 26.76
N GLN A 10 -45.47 35.06 27.19
CA GLN A 10 -44.88 35.35 28.49
C GLN A 10 -45.94 35.93 29.46
N ARG A 11 -45.60 35.88 30.75
CA ARG A 11 -45.99 36.78 31.87
C ARG A 11 -47.46 36.80 32.31
N ALA A 12 -47.65 36.59 33.62
CA ALA A 12 -48.32 37.57 34.49
C ALA A 12 -48.05 37.24 35.97
N ALA A 13 -47.72 38.28 36.74
CA ALA A 13 -47.73 38.30 38.20
C ALA A 13 -48.97 39.09 38.66
N ARG A 14 -49.62 38.69 39.77
CA ARG A 14 -50.28 39.56 40.78
C ARG A 14 -50.99 38.75 41.90
N PRO A 15 -51.43 39.37 43.02
CA PRO A 15 -51.00 39.02 44.37
C PRO A 15 -52.18 38.70 45.33
N GLU A 16 -52.03 39.01 46.63
CA GLU A 16 -52.98 38.95 47.77
C GLU A 16 -53.19 37.59 48.46
N GLN A 17 -53.44 37.48 49.77
CA GLN A 17 -53.12 38.27 50.98
C GLN A 17 -53.53 37.42 52.21
N ALA A 18 -52.97 37.76 53.38
CA ALA A 18 -53.52 37.63 54.74
C ALA A 18 -53.59 36.26 55.46
N GLY A 19 -53.05 36.22 56.69
CA GLY A 19 -53.24 35.14 57.66
C GLY A 19 -52.38 35.30 58.93
N ARG A 20 -52.98 35.88 59.97
CA ARG A 20 -52.38 36.47 61.18
C ARG A 20 -52.14 35.44 62.32
N GLN A 21 -51.20 35.76 63.21
CA GLN A 21 -51.16 35.50 64.67
C GLN A 21 -50.24 34.42 65.31
N ARG A 22 -49.43 34.95 66.24
CA ARG A 22 -49.09 34.51 67.62
C ARG A 22 -48.07 33.39 67.85
N ASN A 23 -46.87 33.83 68.21
CA ASN A 23 -46.24 33.76 69.54
C ASN A 23 -46.28 32.40 70.30
N GLY A 24 -45.09 31.85 70.59
CA GLY A 24 -44.84 31.17 71.85
C GLY A 24 -44.21 29.78 71.78
N ARG A 25 -43.05 29.70 72.44
CA ARG A 25 -42.46 28.56 73.17
C ARG A 25 -41.30 27.79 72.53
N ARG A 26 -40.26 27.78 73.37
CA ARG A 26 -38.95 27.18 73.31
C ARG A 26 -38.98 25.66 73.14
N SER A 27 -37.86 25.19 72.60
CA SER A 27 -37.24 23.89 72.83
C SER A 27 -38.01 22.66 72.35
N PHE A 28 -37.47 22.00 71.32
CA PHE A 28 -36.95 20.65 71.54
C PHE A 28 -35.82 20.36 70.56
N PHE A 29 -34.63 20.27 71.13
CA PHE A 29 -33.40 19.87 70.49
C PHE A 29 -33.51 18.37 70.16
N HIS A 30 -33.91 18.02 68.94
CA HIS A 30 -33.61 16.71 68.38
C HIS A 30 -32.56 16.87 67.30
N LEU A 31 -31.31 16.56 67.69
CA LEU A 31 -30.21 16.21 66.82
C LEU A 31 -30.66 15.09 65.86
N ARG A 32 -31.28 15.44 64.73
CA ARG A 32 -31.28 14.57 63.55
C ARG A 32 -29.86 14.60 62.99
N ARG A 33 -29.01 13.73 63.54
CA ARG A 33 -27.70 13.40 62.97
C ARG A 33 -27.86 13.22 61.46
N ASN A 34 -27.08 14.01 60.72
CA ASN A 34 -26.93 14.01 59.28
C ASN A 34 -26.47 12.64 58.77
N ARG A 35 -27.39 11.67 58.62
CA ARG A 35 -27.13 10.35 58.02
C ARG A 35 -27.24 10.33 56.50
N ARG A 36 -27.71 11.41 55.86
CA ARG A 36 -27.86 11.47 54.40
C ARG A 36 -26.53 11.75 53.69
N GLY A 37 -25.73 12.68 54.20
CA GLY A 37 -24.41 12.99 53.62
C GLY A 37 -23.46 11.79 53.57
N CYS A 38 -23.32 11.02 54.65
CA CYS A 38 -22.46 9.83 54.67
C CYS A 38 -22.91 8.69 53.71
N ARG A 39 -24.18 8.65 53.27
CA ARG A 39 -24.67 7.62 52.33
C ARG A 39 -24.38 7.98 50.87
N GLU A 40 -24.42 9.26 50.50
CA GLU A 40 -24.14 9.72 49.13
C GLU A 40 -22.64 9.69 48.81
N TYR A 41 -21.77 10.15 49.72
CA TYR A 41 -20.31 10.06 49.54
C TYR A 41 -19.81 8.61 49.40
N ASN A 42 -20.39 7.66 50.16
CA ASN A 42 -20.05 6.25 50.01
C ASN A 42 -20.49 5.68 48.64
N CYS A 43 -21.61 6.15 48.08
CA CYS A 43 -22.10 5.69 46.79
C CYS A 43 -21.24 6.17 45.60
N GLU A 44 -20.79 7.43 45.59
CA GLU A 44 -19.87 7.92 44.55
C GLU A 44 -18.48 7.27 44.64
N ALA A 45 -17.93 7.14 45.84
CA ALA A 45 -16.63 6.48 46.04
C ALA A 45 -16.65 4.99 45.62
N ILE A 46 -17.77 4.29 45.85
CA ILE A 46 -17.95 2.89 45.41
C ILE A 46 -18.10 2.81 43.88
N ARG A 47 -18.85 3.73 43.24
CA ARG A 47 -18.98 3.81 41.78
C ARG A 47 -17.65 4.16 41.09
N LEU A 48 -16.83 5.02 41.68
CA LEU A 48 -15.51 5.35 41.15
C LEU A 48 -14.55 4.16 41.27
N LYS A 49 -14.53 3.47 42.42
CA LYS A 49 -13.73 2.26 42.61
C LYS A 49 -14.16 1.11 41.69
N SER A 50 -15.46 0.94 41.42
CA SER A 50 -15.95 -0.09 40.50
C SER A 50 -15.64 0.24 39.04
N ARG A 51 -15.78 1.50 38.63
CA ARG A 51 -15.34 1.98 37.31
C ARG A 51 -13.84 1.86 37.12
N LEU A 52 -13.03 2.24 38.12
CA LEU A 52 -11.57 2.12 38.07
C LEU A 52 -11.14 0.65 37.94
N LYS A 53 -11.73 -0.27 38.71
CA LYS A 53 -11.45 -1.71 38.59
C LYS A 53 -11.84 -2.28 37.22
N ALA A 54 -12.97 -1.85 36.66
CA ALA A 54 -13.38 -2.25 35.31
C ALA A 54 -12.41 -1.70 34.25
N SER A 55 -11.99 -0.44 34.36
CA SER A 55 -11.01 0.18 33.47
C SER A 55 -9.63 -0.47 33.58
N VAL A 56 -9.16 -0.82 34.78
CA VAL A 56 -7.88 -1.53 34.98
C VAL A 56 -7.92 -2.93 34.39
N ARG A 57 -9.05 -3.65 34.53
CA ARG A 57 -9.24 -4.96 33.90
C ARG A 57 -9.25 -4.87 32.37
N ALA A 58 -9.96 -3.89 31.83
CA ALA A 58 -9.98 -3.64 30.39
C ALA A 58 -8.60 -3.25 29.85
N ALA A 59 -7.88 -2.37 30.55
CA ALA A 59 -6.52 -1.96 30.18
C ALA A 59 -5.54 -3.15 30.24
N GLY A 60 -5.63 -3.98 31.27
CA GLY A 60 -4.83 -5.20 31.39
C GLY A 60 -5.12 -6.18 30.25
N PHE A 61 -6.39 -6.42 29.94
CA PHE A 61 -6.80 -7.27 28.81
C PHE A 61 -6.24 -6.74 27.48
N MET A 62 -6.43 -5.45 27.20
CA MET A 62 -5.92 -4.80 25.98
C MET A 62 -4.39 -4.88 25.87
N PHE A 63 -3.67 -4.68 26.98
CA PHE A 63 -2.22 -4.82 27.01
C PHE A 63 -1.78 -6.27 26.72
N THR A 64 -2.40 -7.25 27.38
CA THR A 64 -2.08 -8.67 27.15
C THR A 64 -2.38 -9.10 25.72
N LEU A 65 -3.52 -8.69 25.16
CA LEU A 65 -3.89 -8.98 23.79
C LEU A 65 -2.91 -8.34 22.81
N SER A 66 -2.55 -7.08 23.04
CA SER A 66 -1.57 -6.37 22.21
C SER A 66 -0.21 -7.07 22.24
N LEU A 67 0.27 -7.45 23.43
CA LEU A 67 1.55 -8.16 23.58
C LEU A 67 1.54 -9.50 22.84
N VAL A 68 0.46 -10.28 22.96
CA VAL A 68 0.31 -11.56 22.27
C VAL A 68 0.28 -11.37 20.76
N LEU A 69 -0.49 -10.41 20.25
CA LEU A 69 -0.59 -10.14 18.81
C LEU A 69 0.73 -9.64 18.22
N ILE A 70 1.41 -8.70 18.89
CA ILE A 70 2.72 -8.20 18.46
C ILE A 70 3.73 -9.34 18.42
N THR A 71 3.81 -10.14 19.48
CA THR A 71 4.74 -11.28 19.54
C THR A 71 4.46 -12.29 18.43
N CYS A 72 3.18 -12.59 18.17
CA CYS A 72 2.77 -13.51 17.12
C CYS A 72 3.13 -13.00 15.72
N VAL A 73 2.82 -11.72 15.42
CA VAL A 73 3.14 -11.11 14.12
C VAL A 73 4.65 -11.00 13.92
N SER A 74 5.40 -10.60 14.95
CA SER A 74 6.86 -10.52 14.88
C SER A 74 7.51 -11.89 14.67
N ALA A 75 7.06 -12.92 15.38
CA ALA A 75 7.58 -14.28 15.20
C ALA A 75 7.30 -14.80 13.78
N LEU A 76 6.09 -14.57 13.25
CA LEU A 76 5.75 -14.94 11.88
C LEU A 76 6.60 -14.18 10.86
N HIS A 77 6.80 -12.88 11.06
CA HIS A 77 7.61 -12.05 10.16
C HIS A 77 9.05 -12.53 10.13
N LEU A 78 9.69 -12.74 11.28
CA LEU A 78 11.07 -13.23 11.35
C LEU A 78 11.23 -14.62 10.72
N ALA A 79 10.25 -15.51 10.92
CA ALA A 79 10.28 -16.84 10.32
C ALA A 79 10.04 -16.86 8.80
N THR A 80 9.48 -15.79 8.23
CA THR A 80 9.12 -15.72 6.79
C THR A 80 10.00 -14.76 5.99
N ALA A 81 10.61 -13.77 6.62
CA ALA A 81 11.42 -12.73 5.96
C ALA A 81 12.49 -13.34 5.05
N GLU A 82 13.29 -14.28 5.55
CA GLU A 82 14.34 -14.93 4.75
C GLU A 82 13.80 -15.75 3.55
N ARG A 83 12.57 -16.26 3.64
CA ARG A 83 11.95 -17.00 2.52
C ARG A 83 11.43 -16.04 1.47
N VAL A 84 10.84 -14.93 1.90
CA VAL A 84 10.34 -13.87 1.01
C VAL A 84 11.50 -13.26 0.23
N GLU A 85 12.60 -12.93 0.91
CA GLU A 85 13.78 -12.35 0.28
C GLU A 85 14.41 -13.30 -0.73
N ARG A 86 14.65 -14.57 -0.35
CA ARG A 86 15.17 -15.59 -1.28
C ARG A 86 14.27 -15.80 -2.49
N ASN A 87 12.95 -15.82 -2.30
CA ASN A 87 12.01 -15.97 -3.41
C ASN A 87 11.99 -14.72 -4.30
N ALA A 88 12.11 -13.52 -3.73
CA ALA A 88 12.18 -12.27 -4.47
C ALA A 88 13.47 -12.19 -5.32
N ASP A 89 14.60 -12.59 -4.75
CA ASP A 89 15.88 -12.65 -5.48
C ASP A 89 15.84 -13.66 -6.61
N LEU A 90 15.32 -14.87 -6.36
CA LEU A 90 15.13 -15.88 -7.40
C LEU A 90 14.19 -15.38 -8.50
N PHE A 91 13.10 -14.68 -8.13
CA PHE A 91 12.17 -14.12 -9.11
C PHE A 91 12.84 -13.05 -9.98
N LEU A 92 13.64 -12.16 -9.38
CA LEU A 92 14.42 -11.17 -10.11
C LEU A 92 15.41 -11.83 -11.07
N GLN A 93 16.18 -12.82 -10.61
CA GLN A 93 17.16 -13.53 -11.43
C GLN A 93 16.48 -14.20 -12.64
N ARG A 94 15.36 -14.89 -12.42
CA ARG A 94 14.55 -15.47 -13.50
C ARG A 94 14.07 -14.42 -14.49
N ALA A 95 13.50 -13.33 -13.99
CA ALA A 95 12.95 -12.28 -14.82
C ALA A 95 14.03 -11.62 -15.70
N VAL A 96 15.23 -11.38 -15.17
CA VAL A 96 16.37 -10.83 -15.93
C VAL A 96 16.80 -11.77 -17.05
N LEU A 97 16.96 -13.07 -16.74
CA LEU A 97 17.36 -14.08 -17.74
C LEU A 97 16.30 -14.23 -18.84
N GLU A 98 15.03 -14.30 -18.45
CA GLU A 98 13.92 -14.46 -19.39
C GLU A 98 13.78 -13.25 -20.33
N VAL A 99 13.92 -12.05 -19.78
CA VAL A 99 13.86 -10.81 -20.54
C VAL A 99 15.05 -10.67 -21.51
N ALA A 100 16.21 -11.24 -21.16
CA ALA A 100 17.36 -11.33 -22.04
C ALA A 100 17.24 -12.45 -23.10
N GLY A 101 16.18 -13.27 -23.06
CA GLY A 101 15.98 -14.39 -23.98
C GLY A 101 16.88 -15.59 -23.69
N VAL A 102 17.41 -15.70 -22.46
CA VAL A 102 18.18 -16.87 -22.01
C VAL A 102 17.21 -17.95 -21.52
N PRO A 103 17.33 -19.21 -21.99
CA PRO A 103 16.52 -20.32 -21.47
C PRO A 103 16.71 -20.48 -19.96
N VAL A 104 15.63 -20.34 -19.20
CA VAL A 104 15.66 -20.37 -17.73
C VAL A 104 15.39 -21.81 -17.24
N PRO A 105 16.29 -22.41 -16.43
CA PRO A 105 16.05 -23.72 -15.83
C PRO A 105 14.93 -23.71 -14.78
N ASP A 106 14.32 -24.88 -14.54
CA ASP A 106 13.28 -25.04 -13.51
C ASP A 106 13.85 -24.97 -12.08
N GLY A 107 15.08 -25.44 -11.88
CA GLY A 107 15.75 -25.51 -10.57
C GLY A 107 16.20 -24.15 -10.03
N PRO A 108 15.86 -23.76 -8.78
CA PRO A 108 16.32 -22.50 -8.20
C PRO A 108 17.84 -22.35 -8.11
N ALA A 109 18.55 -23.44 -7.84
CA ALA A 109 20.02 -23.44 -7.76
C ALA A 109 20.65 -23.18 -9.14
N ASP A 110 20.11 -23.82 -10.17
CA ASP A 110 20.58 -23.71 -11.55
C ASP A 110 20.35 -22.30 -12.11
N VAL A 111 19.22 -21.67 -11.78
CA VAL A 111 18.95 -20.27 -12.12
C VAL A 111 19.99 -19.35 -11.50
N ALA A 112 20.28 -19.52 -10.21
CA ALA A 112 21.24 -18.68 -9.51
C ALA A 112 22.65 -18.87 -10.07
N GLU A 113 23.02 -20.09 -10.45
CA GLU A 113 24.29 -20.37 -11.12
C GLU A 113 24.38 -19.74 -12.51
N LEU A 114 23.36 -19.93 -13.33
CA LEU A 114 23.27 -19.34 -14.67
C LEU A 114 23.34 -17.82 -14.60
N PHE A 115 22.63 -17.20 -13.65
CA PHE A 115 22.66 -15.76 -13.43
C PHE A 115 24.07 -15.29 -13.05
N ARG A 116 24.76 -15.96 -12.10
CA ARG A 116 26.13 -15.60 -11.72
C ARG A 116 27.12 -15.70 -12.88
N ASN A 117 26.91 -16.65 -13.79
CA ASN A 117 27.84 -16.90 -14.91
C ASN A 117 27.57 -16.01 -16.13
N THR A 118 26.35 -15.49 -16.29
CA THR A 118 25.95 -14.72 -17.48
C THR A 118 25.70 -13.24 -17.22
N VAL A 119 25.36 -12.88 -15.98
CA VAL A 119 24.92 -11.53 -15.64
C VAL A 119 26.01 -10.80 -14.87
N SER A 120 26.33 -9.59 -15.34
CA SER A 120 27.21 -8.65 -14.66
C SER A 120 26.46 -7.35 -14.40
N THR A 121 26.67 -6.72 -13.24
CA THR A 121 26.04 -5.45 -12.88
C THR A 121 27.00 -4.29 -13.14
N ASN A 122 26.46 -3.14 -13.57
CA ASN A 122 27.29 -1.93 -13.60
C ASN A 122 27.47 -1.41 -12.17
N ALA A 123 28.72 -1.34 -11.70
CA ALA A 123 29.06 -0.79 -10.39
C ALA A 123 29.56 0.67 -10.45
N VAL A 124 29.73 1.25 -11.64
CA VAL A 124 30.45 2.51 -11.80
C VAL A 124 29.62 3.53 -12.59
N GLY A 125 28.97 4.44 -11.85
CA GLY A 125 28.49 5.72 -12.38
C GLY A 125 27.49 5.61 -13.55
N GLY A 126 26.30 5.09 -13.28
CA GLY A 126 25.19 5.02 -14.22
C GLY A 126 23.92 4.45 -13.57
N PRO A 127 22.80 4.40 -14.29
CA PRO A 127 21.58 3.74 -13.80
C PRO A 127 21.83 2.24 -13.59
N ALA A 128 21.30 1.68 -12.49
CA ALA A 128 21.48 0.27 -12.15
C ALA A 128 20.90 -0.64 -13.24
N CYS A 129 21.79 -1.31 -13.97
CA CYS A 129 21.44 -2.23 -15.05
C CYS A 129 22.26 -3.54 -14.95
N PHE A 130 21.74 -4.56 -15.63
CA PHE A 130 22.33 -5.88 -15.74
C PHE A 130 22.76 -6.10 -17.20
N TYR A 131 24.02 -6.45 -17.41
CA TYR A 131 24.55 -6.89 -18.70
C TYR A 131 24.51 -8.41 -18.75
N VAL A 132 23.74 -8.94 -19.69
CA VAL A 132 23.59 -10.39 -19.87
C VAL A 132 24.41 -10.81 -21.08
N ARG A 133 25.32 -11.76 -20.88
CA ARG A 133 26.21 -12.28 -21.92
C ARG A 133 25.90 -13.73 -22.24
N THR A 134 26.04 -14.09 -23.52
CA THR A 134 25.88 -15.46 -23.98
C THR A 134 27.02 -16.33 -23.46
N LEU A 135 26.68 -17.50 -22.89
CA LEU A 135 27.67 -18.50 -22.48
C LEU A 135 28.44 -19.02 -23.71
N GLY A 136 29.76 -19.06 -23.60
CA GLY A 136 30.65 -19.54 -24.65
C GLY A 136 31.22 -18.43 -25.53
N THR A 137 30.39 -17.56 -26.11
CA THR A 137 30.87 -16.46 -26.97
C THR A 137 31.31 -15.23 -26.18
N GLY A 138 30.71 -14.99 -25.01
CA GLY A 138 30.95 -13.78 -24.21
C GLY A 138 30.35 -12.50 -24.81
N SER A 139 29.66 -12.61 -25.95
CA SER A 139 28.97 -11.50 -26.60
C SER A 139 27.86 -10.96 -25.70
N LEU A 140 27.71 -9.64 -25.67
CA LEU A 140 26.60 -9.00 -24.96
C LEU A 140 25.30 -9.36 -25.67
N GLN A 141 24.40 -10.03 -24.97
CA GLN A 141 23.11 -10.50 -25.49
C GLN A 141 22.01 -9.48 -25.23
N ALA A 142 21.97 -8.90 -24.03
CA ALA A 142 20.96 -7.92 -23.63
C ALA A 142 21.48 -7.01 -22.52
N ILE A 143 20.91 -5.80 -22.47
CA ILE A 143 21.03 -4.89 -21.32
C ILE A 143 19.66 -4.82 -20.64
N VAL A 144 19.59 -5.26 -19.39
CA VAL A 144 18.34 -5.31 -18.64
C VAL A 144 18.32 -4.22 -17.59
N PHE A 145 17.30 -3.37 -17.62
CA PHE A 145 17.07 -2.30 -16.67
C PHE A 145 15.94 -2.68 -15.72
N ARG A 146 16.16 -2.50 -14.41
CA ARG A 146 15.07 -2.55 -13.43
C ARG A 146 14.57 -1.13 -13.18
N ARG A 147 13.27 -0.92 -13.33
CA ARG A 147 12.64 0.39 -13.12
C ARG A 147 11.35 0.25 -12.34
N GLN A 148 11.05 1.32 -11.62
CA GLN A 148 9.82 1.45 -10.85
C GLN A 148 9.08 2.69 -11.32
N ALA A 149 7.76 2.56 -11.42
CA ALA A 149 6.86 3.68 -11.70
C ALA A 149 5.67 3.63 -10.75
N ARG A 150 5.08 4.79 -10.47
CA ARG A 150 3.89 4.87 -9.62
C ARG A 150 2.65 4.57 -10.47
N GLY A 151 2.00 3.45 -10.18
CA GLY A 151 0.70 3.09 -10.73
C GLY A 151 -0.46 3.76 -9.99
N LEU A 152 -1.66 3.16 -10.09
CA LEU A 152 -2.86 3.66 -9.43
C LEU A 152 -2.84 3.36 -7.92
N TRP A 153 -2.55 2.12 -7.57
CA TRP A 153 -2.65 1.63 -6.18
C TRP A 153 -1.30 1.42 -5.49
N GLY A 154 -0.21 1.49 -6.25
CA GLY A 154 1.13 1.23 -5.70
C GLY A 154 2.23 1.44 -6.72
N VAL A 155 3.42 0.94 -6.37
CA VAL A 155 4.56 0.90 -7.28
C VAL A 155 4.41 -0.29 -8.22
N ILE A 156 4.67 -0.06 -9.50
CA ILE A 156 4.87 -1.07 -10.52
C ILE A 156 6.38 -1.22 -10.67
N ASP A 157 6.91 -2.39 -10.33
CA ASP A 157 8.32 -2.75 -10.47
C ASP A 157 8.47 -3.70 -11.66
N ALA A 158 9.36 -3.38 -12.58
CA ALA A 158 9.56 -4.16 -13.79
C ALA A 158 11.03 -4.23 -14.18
N VAL A 159 11.40 -5.32 -14.84
CA VAL A 159 12.64 -5.46 -15.59
C VAL A 159 12.34 -5.39 -17.08
N VAL A 160 13.18 -4.66 -17.80
CA VAL A 160 13.01 -4.37 -19.23
C VAL A 160 14.33 -4.63 -19.93
N GLY A 161 14.29 -5.47 -20.97
CA GLY A 161 15.44 -5.87 -21.75
C GLY A 161 15.55 -5.04 -22.99
N LEU A 162 16.75 -4.59 -23.28
CA LEU A 162 17.10 -3.93 -24.52
C LEU A 162 18.15 -4.74 -25.28
N ASP A 163 18.02 -4.70 -26.59
CA ASP A 163 19.05 -5.14 -27.51
C ASP A 163 20.26 -4.19 -27.41
N PRO A 164 21.48 -4.72 -27.25
CA PRO A 164 22.67 -3.90 -27.05
C PRO A 164 23.13 -3.15 -28.30
N GLU A 165 22.76 -3.60 -29.50
CA GLU A 165 23.20 -3.01 -30.77
C GLU A 165 22.24 -1.91 -31.23
N ASN A 166 20.95 -2.25 -31.34
CA ASN A 166 19.94 -1.36 -31.91
C ASN A 166 19.14 -0.59 -30.85
N ARG A 167 19.34 -0.88 -29.55
CA ARG A 167 18.60 -0.30 -28.41
C ARG A 167 17.08 -0.45 -28.50
N THR A 168 16.59 -1.45 -29.24
CA THR A 168 15.16 -1.80 -29.26
C THR A 168 14.80 -2.60 -28.02
N PHE A 169 13.54 -2.49 -27.63
CA PHE A 169 13.00 -3.23 -26.50
C PHE A 169 12.82 -4.70 -26.90
N LEU A 170 13.34 -5.61 -26.07
CA LEU A 170 13.21 -7.06 -26.28
C LEU A 170 11.95 -7.59 -25.61
N LYS A 171 11.89 -7.45 -24.29
CA LYS A 171 10.80 -7.94 -23.44
C LYS A 171 10.71 -7.11 -22.17
N ILE A 172 9.52 -7.09 -21.58
CA ILE A 172 9.25 -6.54 -20.25
C ILE A 172 8.69 -7.64 -19.35
N ARG A 173 9.11 -7.67 -18.08
CA ARG A 173 8.52 -8.52 -17.05
C ARG A 173 8.29 -7.73 -15.78
N PHE A 174 7.09 -7.85 -15.22
CA PHE A 174 6.72 -7.22 -13.96
C PHE A 174 7.17 -8.09 -12.78
N LEU A 175 7.83 -7.47 -11.81
CA LEU A 175 8.30 -8.08 -10.57
C LEU A 175 7.26 -7.97 -9.46
N ASN A 176 6.58 -6.83 -9.39
CA ASN A 176 5.58 -6.56 -8.38
C ASN A 176 4.65 -5.43 -8.83
N HIS A 177 3.37 -5.54 -8.51
CA HIS A 177 2.41 -4.46 -8.63
C HIS A 177 1.20 -4.70 -7.72
N ASN A 178 0.41 -3.66 -7.46
CA ASN A 178 -0.81 -3.75 -6.64
C ASN A 178 -2.07 -3.30 -7.40
N GLU A 179 -2.01 -3.35 -8.73
CA GLU A 179 -3.06 -2.92 -9.65
C GLU A 179 -4.29 -3.85 -9.61
N THR A 180 -5.45 -3.31 -10.00
CA THR A 180 -6.72 -4.05 -9.92
C THR A 180 -6.76 -5.21 -10.94
N PRO A 181 -7.04 -6.47 -10.50
CA PRO A 181 -7.28 -7.60 -11.39
C PRO A 181 -8.37 -7.30 -12.44
N GLY A 182 -8.13 -7.67 -13.70
CA GLY A 182 -9.05 -7.41 -14.81
C GLY A 182 -9.06 -5.96 -15.34
N LEU A 183 -8.31 -5.05 -14.72
CA LEU A 183 -8.06 -3.69 -15.21
C LEU A 183 -6.55 -3.48 -15.32
N GLY A 184 -5.93 -2.79 -14.36
CA GLY A 184 -4.50 -2.47 -14.41
C GLY A 184 -3.59 -3.69 -14.34
N ALA A 185 -3.99 -4.79 -13.69
CA ALA A 185 -3.19 -6.02 -13.65
C ALA A 185 -3.05 -6.70 -15.03
N ARG A 186 -3.84 -6.28 -16.03
CA ARG A 186 -3.72 -6.79 -17.41
C ARG A 186 -2.37 -6.44 -18.06
N ILE A 187 -1.55 -5.60 -17.42
CA ILE A 187 -0.15 -5.40 -17.82
C ILE A 187 0.66 -6.71 -17.82
N GLU A 188 0.26 -7.71 -17.03
CA GLU A 188 0.90 -9.02 -17.02
C GLU A 188 0.50 -9.92 -18.19
N GLU A 189 -0.53 -9.55 -18.95
CA GLU A 189 -1.04 -10.37 -20.05
C GLU A 189 -0.06 -10.35 -21.25
N PRO A 190 0.13 -11.50 -21.95
CA PRO A 190 1.09 -11.59 -23.05
C PRO A 190 0.89 -10.53 -24.13
N TRP A 191 -0.35 -10.25 -24.52
CA TRP A 191 -0.66 -9.24 -25.56
C TRP A 191 -0.12 -7.85 -25.21
N PHE A 192 -0.08 -7.49 -23.92
CA PHE A 192 0.40 -6.19 -23.47
C PHE A 192 1.92 -6.17 -23.32
N GLN A 193 2.56 -7.28 -22.95
CA GLN A 193 4.03 -7.35 -22.83
C GLN A 193 4.69 -7.42 -24.21
N GLU A 194 4.15 -8.23 -25.10
CA GLU A 194 4.72 -8.54 -26.42
C GLU A 194 4.71 -7.34 -27.37
N GLN A 195 3.79 -6.38 -27.18
CA GLN A 195 3.73 -5.18 -28.03
C GLN A 195 5.01 -4.34 -27.99
N THR A 196 5.82 -4.47 -26.94
CA THR A 196 7.05 -3.69 -26.76
C THR A 196 8.24 -4.29 -27.53
N ALA A 197 8.15 -5.56 -27.93
CA ALA A 197 9.23 -6.26 -28.61
C ALA A 197 9.53 -5.61 -29.98
N GLY A 198 10.81 -5.34 -30.25
CA GLY A 198 11.30 -4.71 -31.48
C GLY A 198 10.97 -3.22 -31.62
N LYS A 199 10.36 -2.61 -30.60
CA LYS A 199 9.97 -1.19 -30.63
C LYS A 199 11.02 -0.29 -29.99
N SER A 200 10.92 1.02 -30.21
CA SER A 200 11.84 2.02 -29.65
C SER A 200 11.09 3.28 -29.24
N GLY A 201 11.32 3.75 -28.02
CA GLY A 201 10.69 4.95 -27.48
C GLY A 201 11.23 6.27 -28.08
N PRO A 202 10.64 7.42 -27.68
CA PRO A 202 9.63 7.55 -26.64
C PRO A 202 8.26 7.03 -27.09
N PHE A 203 7.64 6.22 -26.24
CA PHE A 203 6.35 5.62 -26.42
C PHE A 203 5.19 6.58 -26.16
N VAL A 204 4.15 6.44 -26.97
CA VAL A 204 2.86 7.12 -26.86
C VAL A 204 1.76 6.06 -26.75
N LEU A 205 0.74 6.33 -25.93
CA LEU A 205 -0.38 5.43 -25.72
C LEU A 205 -1.45 5.62 -26.79
N LYS A 206 -2.00 4.50 -27.27
CA LYS A 206 -3.18 4.42 -28.14
C LYS A 206 -4.33 3.70 -27.45
N ALA A 207 -5.51 3.79 -28.04
CA ALA A 207 -6.65 3.01 -27.58
C ALA A 207 -6.36 1.51 -27.72
N GLU A 208 -6.87 0.71 -26.78
CA GLU A 208 -6.74 -0.74 -26.84
C GLU A 208 -7.27 -1.30 -28.17
N GLY A 209 -6.50 -2.17 -28.82
CA GLY A 209 -6.89 -2.78 -30.09
C GLY A 209 -6.53 -1.96 -31.31
N THR A 210 -5.86 -0.80 -31.16
CA THR A 210 -5.30 -0.06 -32.29
C THR A 210 -4.26 -0.90 -33.02
N ARG A 211 -3.48 -1.72 -32.29
CA ARG A 211 -2.43 -2.61 -32.84
C ARG A 211 -1.51 -1.87 -33.81
N SER A 212 -1.04 -0.70 -33.38
CA SER A 212 -0.23 0.16 -34.23
C SER A 212 1.10 -0.52 -34.60
N ALA A 213 1.42 -0.46 -35.89
CA ALA A 213 2.70 -0.88 -36.43
C ALA A 213 3.82 0.13 -36.13
N GLU A 214 3.48 1.33 -35.66
CA GLU A 214 4.45 2.36 -35.33
C GLU A 214 5.34 1.92 -34.14
N PRO A 215 6.67 2.09 -34.25
CA PRO A 215 7.62 1.66 -33.22
C PRO A 215 7.52 2.47 -31.93
N THR A 216 6.86 3.63 -31.95
CA THR A 216 6.68 4.52 -30.80
C THR A 216 5.29 4.40 -30.19
N GLU A 217 4.43 3.51 -30.66
CA GLU A 217 3.04 3.43 -30.22
C GLU A 217 2.76 2.12 -29.50
N ILE A 218 2.08 2.21 -28.36
CA ILE A 218 1.65 1.07 -27.55
C ILE A 218 0.17 1.22 -27.20
N ASP A 219 -0.57 0.13 -27.24
CA ASP A 219 -1.96 0.08 -26.85
C ASP A 219 -2.09 0.19 -25.33
N ALA A 220 -2.90 1.13 -24.86
CA ALA A 220 -3.29 1.23 -23.47
C ALA A 220 -4.31 0.16 -23.10
N ILE A 221 -4.44 -0.12 -21.80
CA ILE A 221 -5.50 -0.96 -21.27
C ILE A 221 -6.74 -0.10 -21.01
N THR A 222 -7.86 -0.48 -21.61
CA THR A 222 -9.16 0.19 -21.44
C THR A 222 -9.57 0.17 -19.97
N GLY A 223 -9.91 1.33 -19.43
CA GLY A 223 -10.28 1.47 -18.02
C GLY A 223 -9.09 1.50 -17.04
N ALA A 224 -7.85 1.41 -17.53
CA ALA A 224 -6.62 1.45 -16.71
C ALA A 224 -5.59 2.45 -17.28
N THR A 225 -6.03 3.67 -17.60
CA THR A 225 -5.20 4.72 -18.20
C THR A 225 -4.02 5.13 -17.32
N ILE A 226 -4.22 5.19 -15.99
CA ILE A 226 -3.16 5.57 -15.05
C ILE A 226 -2.05 4.51 -15.04
N THR A 227 -2.42 3.23 -14.95
CA THR A 227 -1.50 2.09 -15.02
C THR A 227 -0.75 2.06 -16.36
N SER A 228 -1.47 2.25 -17.47
CA SER A 228 -0.89 2.27 -18.82
C SER A 228 0.11 3.41 -18.97
N SER A 229 -0.21 4.60 -18.43
CA SER A 229 0.68 5.77 -18.44
C SER A 229 1.93 5.53 -17.59
N ALA A 230 1.79 4.88 -16.44
CA ALA A 230 2.91 4.51 -15.59
C ALA A 230 3.87 3.55 -16.31
N VAL A 231 3.36 2.55 -17.03
CA VAL A 231 4.20 1.64 -17.83
C VAL A 231 4.87 2.37 -19.00
N ARG A 232 4.14 3.23 -19.73
CA ARG A 232 4.73 4.08 -20.78
C ARG A 232 5.90 4.90 -20.23
N ASP A 233 5.72 5.54 -19.08
CA ASP A 233 6.74 6.39 -18.47
C ASP A 233 7.93 5.59 -17.98
N LEU A 234 7.69 4.37 -17.46
CA LEU A 234 8.73 3.40 -17.12
C LEU A 234 9.58 3.05 -18.34
N LEU A 235 8.94 2.65 -19.45
CA LEU A 235 9.62 2.31 -20.71
C LEU A 235 10.41 3.50 -21.26
N ASN A 236 9.81 4.69 -21.28
CA ASN A 236 10.49 5.91 -21.71
C ASN A 236 11.69 6.26 -20.82
N GLY A 237 11.58 5.99 -19.51
CA GLY A 237 12.69 6.11 -18.58
C GLY A 237 13.82 5.13 -18.89
N VAL A 238 13.53 3.90 -19.29
CA VAL A 238 14.54 2.91 -19.73
C VAL A 238 15.24 3.39 -21.00
N GLY A 239 14.50 3.88 -21.99
CA GLY A 239 15.07 4.38 -23.24
C GLY A 239 16.04 5.55 -23.03
N ARG A 240 15.75 6.44 -22.07
CA ARG A 240 16.66 7.54 -21.69
C ARG A 240 17.95 7.02 -21.04
N ASP A 241 17.83 6.11 -20.08
CA ASP A 241 18.99 5.53 -19.38
C ASP A 241 19.90 4.74 -20.32
N ALA A 242 19.31 4.03 -21.27
CA ALA A 242 20.06 3.29 -22.28
C ALA A 242 20.90 4.18 -23.21
N ALA A 243 20.60 5.47 -23.29
CA ALA A 243 21.41 6.44 -24.02
C ALA A 243 22.69 6.83 -23.23
N GLU A 244 22.67 6.74 -21.91
CA GLU A 244 23.81 7.06 -21.04
C GLU A 244 24.75 5.87 -20.85
N VAL A 245 24.23 4.65 -20.98
CA VAL A 245 25.00 3.42 -20.87
C VAL A 245 25.82 3.18 -22.15
N LYS A 246 27.15 3.15 -21.99
CA LYS A 246 28.06 2.63 -23.03
C LYS A 246 28.17 1.10 -22.90
N PRO A 247 28.12 0.36 -24.03
CA PRO A 247 28.33 -1.09 -24.05
C PRO A 247 29.76 -1.49 -23.68
#